data_AF-A0A3S2JBZ1-F1
#
_entry.id   AF-A0A3S2JBZ1-F1
#
_cell.length_a   1.000
_cell.length_b   1.000
_cell.length_c   1.000
_cell.angle_alpha   90.00
_cell.angle_beta   90.00
_cell.angle_gamma   90.00
#
_symmetry.space_group_name_H-M   'P 1'
#
loop_
_entity.id
_entity.type
_entity.pdbx_description
1 polymer ?
#
loop_
_entity_poly.entity_id
_entity_poly.type
_entity_poly.pdbx_seq_one_letter_code
_entity_poly.pdbx_strand_id
1 'polypeptide(L)'
;KATLVGTDTKTDVAVLKVDPKGHKLTAVKFGDSTKMRVGDWVMAIGNPFGLGGTVTVGIVSARNRDINSGPYDDFIQTDAAINRGNSGGPLFNSAGEVIGINTAIISPSGGSIGIGFSIPSQLASGVVDQLRQFGETRRGWLGVRIQPVTDDIAESLGMATAKGALVAGVIKGGPVDNGTIQAGDVIIKFDGKDIHEMRDLPRVVAESPVGKAVDVLIVRKGVEQTVKVTLGRLEDGEKLASGEDGSNTDQDKGDKAPAVSTASVLGMTVGELNDETRKKFSIAADVSGVVITDVSKDSAAAERGIQPGEVITEIAQESVATPKDVMDRIGALKEQGRKNALLMLASKTGELRFVTIRMD
;
A
#
# COMPACT_ATOMS: atom_id res chain seq x y z
N LYS A 1 -9.53 -12.47 -35.88
CA LYS A 1 -8.22 -11.93 -35.44
C LYS A 1 -8.51 -10.72 -34.56
N ALA A 2 -7.85 -10.62 -33.42
CA ALA A 2 -7.95 -9.46 -32.55
C ALA A 2 -6.65 -8.66 -32.62
N THR A 3 -6.74 -7.35 -32.42
CA THR A 3 -5.61 -6.45 -32.24
C THR A 3 -5.62 -5.92 -30.81
N LEU A 4 -4.48 -5.94 -30.15
CA LEU A 4 -4.34 -5.37 -28.82
C LEU A 4 -4.51 -3.84 -28.88
N VAL A 5 -5.41 -3.32 -28.05
CA VAL A 5 -5.59 -1.86 -27.86
C VAL A 5 -4.70 -1.38 -26.72
N GLY A 6 -4.65 -2.14 -25.62
CA GLY A 6 -3.79 -1.86 -24.48
C GLY A 6 -3.94 -2.91 -23.39
N THR A 7 -2.99 -2.93 -22.46
CA THR A 7 -2.96 -3.82 -21.29
C THR A 7 -2.68 -3.03 -20.03
N ASP A 8 -3.25 -3.48 -18.93
CA ASP A 8 -2.96 -2.98 -17.60
C ASP A 8 -2.60 -4.16 -16.69
N THR A 9 -1.30 -4.37 -16.51
CA THR A 9 -0.76 -5.50 -15.74
C THR A 9 -1.05 -5.40 -14.25
N LYS A 10 -1.21 -4.18 -13.71
CA LYS A 10 -1.46 -3.97 -12.27
C LYS A 10 -2.88 -4.39 -11.84
N THR A 11 -3.83 -4.51 -12.77
CA THR A 11 -5.20 -5.00 -12.51
C THR A 11 -5.55 -6.24 -13.32
N ASP A 12 -4.61 -6.78 -14.10
CA ASP A 12 -4.82 -7.93 -14.99
C ASP A 12 -5.99 -7.75 -16.00
N VAL A 13 -6.04 -6.58 -16.67
CA VAL A 13 -7.06 -6.26 -17.68
C VAL A 13 -6.41 -5.93 -19.03
N ALA A 14 -7.00 -6.42 -20.11
CA ALA A 14 -6.60 -6.08 -21.47
C ALA A 14 -7.80 -5.75 -22.35
N VAL A 15 -7.63 -4.79 -23.26
CA VAL A 15 -8.65 -4.44 -24.26
C VAL A 15 -8.18 -4.88 -25.62
N LEU A 16 -9.03 -5.66 -26.29
CA LEU A 16 -8.81 -6.14 -27.64
C LEU A 16 -9.86 -5.56 -28.59
N LYS A 17 -9.42 -5.20 -29.79
CA LYS A 17 -10.30 -4.81 -30.89
C LYS A 17 -10.42 -5.96 -31.87
N VAL A 18 -11.65 -6.32 -32.23
CA VAL A 18 -11.95 -7.38 -33.18
C VAL A 18 -12.63 -6.76 -34.39
N ASP A 19 -12.20 -7.19 -35.59
CA ASP A 19 -12.96 -6.97 -36.82
C ASP A 19 -13.94 -8.13 -36.98
N PRO A 20 -15.27 -7.88 -36.89
CA PRO A 20 -16.26 -8.92 -36.96
C PRO A 20 -16.49 -9.46 -38.37
N LYS A 21 -15.83 -8.94 -39.41
CA LYS A 21 -15.94 -9.41 -40.81
C LYS A 21 -17.39 -9.55 -41.30
N GLY A 22 -18.23 -8.58 -40.93
CA GLY A 22 -19.65 -8.57 -41.31
C GLY A 22 -20.59 -9.34 -40.37
N HIS A 23 -20.09 -10.02 -39.33
CA HIS A 23 -20.94 -10.63 -38.31
C HIS A 23 -21.48 -9.57 -37.34
N LYS A 24 -22.75 -9.70 -36.93
CA LYS A 24 -23.32 -8.85 -35.88
C LYS A 24 -22.85 -9.34 -34.52
N LEU A 25 -22.16 -8.48 -33.77
CA LEU A 25 -21.78 -8.75 -32.38
C LEU A 25 -22.89 -8.31 -31.43
N THR A 26 -23.13 -9.11 -30.38
CA THR A 26 -24.02 -8.75 -29.27
C THR A 26 -23.17 -8.32 -28.09
N ALA A 27 -23.30 -7.07 -27.67
CA ALA A 27 -22.62 -6.56 -26.49
C ALA A 27 -23.40 -6.90 -25.22
N VAL A 28 -22.68 -7.18 -24.15
CA VAL A 28 -23.21 -7.25 -22.79
C VAL A 28 -22.96 -5.93 -22.07
N LYS A 29 -23.76 -5.61 -21.07
CA LYS A 29 -23.63 -4.39 -20.28
C LYS A 29 -22.87 -4.69 -18.99
N PHE A 30 -22.04 -3.74 -18.55
CA PHE A 30 -21.54 -3.76 -17.18
C PHE A 30 -22.68 -3.42 -16.22
N GLY A 31 -22.76 -4.18 -15.14
CA GLY A 31 -23.56 -3.88 -13.97
C GLY A 31 -22.72 -3.17 -12.91
N ASP A 32 -23.37 -2.75 -11.83
CA ASP A 32 -22.73 -2.08 -10.71
C ASP A 32 -22.28 -3.11 -9.66
N SER A 33 -21.00 -3.48 -9.67
CA SER A 33 -20.44 -4.42 -8.70
C SER A 33 -20.48 -3.91 -7.26
N THR A 34 -20.61 -2.60 -7.03
CA THR A 34 -20.65 -2.05 -5.67
C THR A 34 -21.94 -2.41 -4.94
N LYS A 35 -23.01 -2.70 -5.69
CA LYS A 35 -24.32 -3.11 -5.17
C LYS A 35 -24.44 -4.60 -4.88
N MET A 36 -23.49 -5.43 -5.33
CA MET A 36 -23.52 -6.86 -5.09
C MET A 36 -23.30 -7.18 -3.61
N ARG A 37 -23.99 -8.19 -3.09
CA ARG A 37 -23.88 -8.63 -1.70
C ARG A 37 -23.50 -10.10 -1.64
N VAL A 38 -22.87 -10.49 -0.53
CA VAL A 38 -22.65 -11.90 -0.23
C VAL A 38 -23.98 -12.65 -0.23
N GLY A 39 -24.05 -13.77 -0.95
CA GLY A 39 -25.25 -14.56 -1.16
C GLY A 39 -26.04 -14.24 -2.44
N ASP A 40 -25.75 -13.14 -3.13
CA ASP A 40 -26.39 -12.86 -4.41
C ASP A 40 -25.93 -13.87 -5.48
N TRP A 41 -26.87 -14.36 -6.29
CA TRP A 41 -26.61 -15.32 -7.36
C TRP A 41 -25.75 -14.73 -8.47
N VAL A 42 -24.79 -15.52 -8.94
CA VAL A 42 -23.91 -15.16 -10.05
C VAL A 42 -23.72 -16.32 -11.03
N MET A 43 -23.40 -15.98 -12.28
CA MET A 43 -23.14 -16.94 -13.34
C MET A 43 -21.80 -16.63 -13.99
N ALA A 44 -20.86 -17.58 -13.98
CA ALA A 44 -19.60 -17.47 -14.69
C ALA A 44 -19.74 -18.12 -16.07
N ILE A 45 -19.31 -17.42 -17.11
CA ILE A 45 -19.30 -17.94 -18.48
C ILE A 45 -17.88 -17.90 -19.04
N GLY A 46 -17.45 -19.00 -19.65
CA GLY A 46 -16.12 -19.11 -20.23
C GLY A 46 -15.95 -20.30 -21.17
N ASN A 47 -14.70 -20.64 -21.49
CA ASN A 47 -14.34 -21.80 -22.30
C ASN A 47 -13.36 -22.70 -21.52
N PRO A 48 -13.81 -23.33 -20.44
CA PRO A 48 -12.94 -24.11 -19.56
C PRO A 48 -12.35 -25.30 -20.33
N PHE A 49 -11.03 -25.46 -20.24
CA PHE A 49 -10.26 -26.52 -20.92
C PHE A 49 -10.47 -26.61 -22.45
N GLY A 50 -11.02 -25.57 -23.08
CA GLY A 50 -11.29 -25.56 -24.52
C GLY A 50 -12.51 -26.37 -24.96
N LEU A 51 -13.37 -26.81 -24.03
CA LEU A 51 -14.52 -27.68 -24.31
C LEU A 51 -15.72 -26.97 -24.96
N GLY A 52 -15.67 -25.63 -25.09
CA GLY A 52 -16.74 -24.79 -25.60
C GLY A 52 -17.35 -23.87 -24.53
N GLY A 53 -18.32 -23.07 -24.94
CA GLY A 53 -19.02 -22.13 -24.06
C GLY A 53 -19.71 -22.88 -22.91
N THR A 54 -19.22 -22.67 -21.69
CA THR A 54 -19.72 -23.31 -20.47
C THR A 54 -20.23 -22.26 -19.51
N VAL A 55 -21.35 -22.56 -18.86
CA VAL A 55 -21.95 -21.73 -17.81
C VAL A 55 -21.88 -22.49 -16.49
N THR A 56 -21.44 -21.82 -15.44
CA THR A 56 -21.49 -22.31 -14.06
C THR A 56 -22.19 -21.29 -13.19
N VAL A 57 -22.94 -21.76 -12.20
CA VAL A 57 -23.73 -20.91 -11.30
C VAL A 57 -23.18 -21.05 -9.89
N GLY A 58 -23.19 -19.96 -9.15
CA GLY A 58 -22.86 -19.91 -7.74
C GLY A 58 -23.42 -18.64 -7.12
N ILE A 59 -22.81 -18.21 -6.03
CA ILE A 59 -23.11 -16.97 -5.33
C ILE A 59 -21.85 -16.11 -5.20
N VAL A 60 -22.04 -14.84 -4.86
CA VAL A 60 -20.97 -14.05 -4.25
C VAL A 60 -20.68 -14.62 -2.86
N SER A 61 -19.52 -15.25 -2.68
CA SER A 61 -19.11 -15.84 -1.40
C SER A 61 -18.45 -14.82 -0.47
N ALA A 62 -17.75 -13.83 -1.03
CA ALA A 62 -17.12 -12.74 -0.29
C ALA A 62 -16.84 -11.55 -1.23
N ARG A 63 -16.57 -10.39 -0.64
CA ARG A 63 -16.13 -9.18 -1.34
C ARG A 63 -14.82 -8.67 -0.72
N ASN A 64 -14.18 -7.74 -1.43
CA ASN A 64 -12.96 -7.08 -0.97
C ASN A 64 -11.85 -8.06 -0.64
N ARG A 65 -11.70 -9.10 -1.48
CA ARG A 65 -10.66 -10.10 -1.28
C ARG A 65 -9.33 -9.59 -1.81
N ASP A 66 -8.37 -9.59 -0.91
CA ASP A 66 -6.95 -9.53 -1.23
C ASP A 66 -6.40 -10.95 -1.40
N ILE A 67 -5.77 -11.22 -2.54
CA ILE A 67 -5.05 -12.47 -2.80
C ILE A 67 -3.57 -12.21 -3.07
N ASN A 68 -3.09 -11.01 -2.77
CA ASN A 68 -1.73 -10.52 -3.00
C ASN A 68 -1.30 -10.60 -4.47
N SER A 69 -2.22 -10.39 -5.42
CA SER A 69 -1.91 -10.39 -6.85
C SER A 69 -1.36 -9.04 -7.34
N GLY A 70 -1.73 -7.95 -6.66
CA GLY A 70 -1.27 -6.61 -6.98
C GLY A 70 -1.74 -5.56 -5.97
N PRO A 71 -1.31 -4.30 -6.17
CA PRO A 71 -1.60 -3.19 -5.25
C PRO A 71 -3.08 -2.77 -5.26
N TYR A 72 -3.88 -3.27 -6.21
CA TYR A 72 -5.28 -2.89 -6.43
C TYR A 72 -6.26 -4.04 -6.22
N ASP A 73 -5.85 -5.13 -5.58
CA ASP A 73 -6.72 -6.26 -5.28
C ASP A 73 -8.01 -5.80 -4.59
N ASP A 74 -9.15 -6.21 -5.15
CA ASP A 74 -10.49 -6.00 -4.60
C ASP A 74 -11.45 -7.08 -5.09
N PHE A 75 -11.02 -8.34 -5.10
CA PHE A 75 -11.72 -9.38 -5.83
C PHE A 75 -13.11 -9.69 -5.24
N ILE A 76 -14.05 -9.99 -6.13
CA ILE A 76 -15.28 -10.69 -5.80
C ILE A 76 -14.94 -12.18 -5.72
N GLN A 77 -15.21 -12.80 -4.58
CA GLN A 77 -15.09 -14.24 -4.43
C GLN A 77 -16.41 -14.91 -4.79
N THR A 78 -16.35 -16.02 -5.53
CA THR A 78 -17.51 -16.85 -5.88
C THR A 78 -17.19 -18.34 -5.76
N ASP A 79 -18.21 -19.14 -5.48
CA ASP A 79 -18.18 -20.59 -5.51
C ASP A 79 -18.64 -21.17 -6.86
N ALA A 80 -19.08 -20.31 -7.80
CA ALA A 80 -19.29 -20.71 -9.18
C ALA A 80 -18.01 -21.37 -9.71
N ALA A 81 -18.13 -22.52 -10.36
CA ALA A 81 -16.95 -23.27 -10.77
C ALA A 81 -16.15 -22.50 -11.83
N ILE A 82 -14.94 -22.06 -11.43
CA ILE A 82 -13.98 -21.37 -12.29
C ILE A 82 -12.77 -22.28 -12.52
N ASN A 83 -12.42 -22.52 -13.78
CA ASN A 83 -11.26 -23.33 -14.18
C ASN A 83 -10.42 -22.60 -15.23
N ARG A 84 -9.23 -23.13 -15.54
CA ARG A 84 -8.43 -22.64 -16.68
C ARG A 84 -9.28 -22.59 -17.94
N GLY A 85 -9.30 -21.43 -18.60
CA GLY A 85 -10.15 -21.15 -19.76
C GLY A 85 -11.39 -20.30 -19.44
N ASN A 86 -11.71 -20.09 -18.16
CA ASN A 86 -12.69 -19.07 -17.74
C ASN A 86 -12.07 -17.68 -17.58
N SER A 87 -10.74 -17.58 -17.40
CA SER A 87 -10.04 -16.31 -17.24
C SER A 87 -10.34 -15.34 -18.41
N GLY A 88 -10.68 -14.10 -18.08
CA GLY A 88 -11.14 -13.08 -19.03
C GLY A 88 -12.63 -13.15 -19.37
N GLY A 89 -13.33 -14.23 -18.97
CA GLY A 89 -14.78 -14.37 -19.15
C GLY A 89 -15.58 -13.57 -18.11
N PRO A 90 -16.85 -13.25 -18.40
CA PRO A 90 -17.70 -12.47 -17.50
C PRO A 90 -18.22 -13.30 -16.31
N LEU A 91 -18.38 -12.61 -15.17
CA LEU A 91 -19.23 -13.00 -14.06
C LEU A 91 -20.49 -12.13 -14.09
N PHE A 92 -21.65 -12.75 -14.32
CA PHE A 92 -22.93 -12.06 -14.44
C PHE A 92 -23.72 -12.07 -13.14
N ASN A 93 -24.47 -11.00 -12.88
CA ASN A 93 -25.58 -11.03 -11.91
C ASN A 93 -26.83 -11.69 -12.52
N SER A 94 -27.90 -11.86 -11.71
CA SER A 94 -29.17 -12.43 -12.17
C SER A 94 -29.90 -11.61 -13.24
N ALA A 95 -29.54 -10.34 -13.43
CA ALA A 95 -30.08 -9.48 -14.49
C ALA A 95 -29.34 -9.63 -15.83
N GLY A 96 -28.28 -10.44 -15.88
CA GLY A 96 -27.46 -10.61 -17.09
C GLY A 96 -26.46 -9.48 -17.32
N GLU A 97 -26.13 -8.70 -16.29
CA GLU A 97 -25.12 -7.64 -16.33
C GLU A 97 -23.79 -8.14 -15.79
N VAL A 98 -22.68 -7.73 -16.41
CA VAL A 98 -21.33 -8.13 -16.00
C VAL A 98 -20.95 -7.40 -14.71
N ILE A 99 -20.83 -8.13 -13.61
CA ILE A 99 -20.40 -7.60 -12.31
C ILE A 99 -18.94 -7.92 -12.00
N GLY A 100 -18.28 -8.73 -12.82
CA GLY A 100 -16.85 -8.94 -12.75
C GLY A 100 -16.26 -9.69 -13.94
N ILE A 101 -14.94 -9.76 -13.98
CA ILE A 101 -14.15 -10.51 -14.97
C ILE A 101 -13.43 -11.62 -14.23
N ASN A 102 -13.69 -12.89 -14.59
CA ASN A 102 -13.07 -14.04 -13.94
C ASN A 102 -11.56 -14.00 -14.17
N THR A 103 -10.77 -14.18 -13.11
CA THR A 103 -9.31 -13.98 -13.18
C THR A 103 -8.57 -15.18 -12.63
N ALA A 104 -8.81 -15.52 -11.37
CA ALA A 104 -7.99 -16.47 -10.62
C ALA A 104 -8.82 -17.44 -9.79
N ILE A 105 -8.16 -18.49 -9.31
CA ILE A 105 -8.67 -19.43 -8.30
C ILE A 105 -7.59 -19.72 -7.27
N ILE A 106 -8.00 -20.08 -6.06
CA ILE A 106 -7.11 -20.75 -5.11
C ILE A 106 -7.40 -22.25 -5.20
N SER A 107 -6.41 -23.03 -5.61
CA SER A 107 -6.57 -24.48 -5.77
C SER A 107 -5.25 -25.23 -5.61
N PRO A 108 -5.19 -26.26 -4.74
CA PRO A 108 -4.04 -27.17 -4.67
C PRO A 108 -3.87 -28.04 -5.93
N SER A 109 -4.96 -28.41 -6.60
CA SER A 109 -4.95 -29.33 -7.76
C SER A 109 -4.95 -28.61 -9.12
N GLY A 110 -5.18 -27.29 -9.12
CA GLY A 110 -5.37 -26.49 -10.33
C GLY A 110 -6.80 -26.53 -10.91
N GLY A 111 -7.71 -27.30 -10.31
CA GLY A 111 -9.15 -27.29 -10.62
C GLY A 111 -9.97 -26.53 -9.59
N SER A 112 -11.18 -26.09 -9.94
CA SER A 112 -12.09 -25.39 -9.02
C SER A 112 -12.38 -26.25 -7.78
N ILE A 113 -12.21 -25.64 -6.60
CA ILE A 113 -12.68 -26.18 -5.31
C ILE A 113 -13.75 -25.26 -4.67
N GLY A 114 -14.37 -24.38 -5.48
CA GLY A 114 -15.36 -23.40 -5.00
C GLY A 114 -14.75 -22.11 -4.45
N ILE A 115 -13.50 -21.80 -4.81
CA ILE A 115 -12.82 -20.55 -4.41
C ILE A 115 -12.29 -19.86 -5.67
N GLY A 116 -13.18 -19.15 -6.36
CA GLY A 116 -12.87 -18.37 -7.56
C GLY A 116 -12.91 -16.86 -7.31
N PHE A 117 -12.15 -16.11 -8.10
CA PHE A 117 -11.97 -14.67 -7.94
C PHE A 117 -12.21 -13.94 -9.26
N SER A 118 -12.97 -12.83 -9.17
CA SER A 118 -13.26 -11.94 -10.30
C SER A 118 -12.91 -10.49 -9.98
N ILE A 119 -12.28 -9.81 -10.94
CA ILE A 119 -12.06 -8.36 -10.89
C ILE A 119 -13.43 -7.68 -10.95
N PRO A 120 -13.82 -6.80 -10.01
CA PRO A 120 -15.12 -6.12 -10.04
C PRO A 120 -15.32 -5.26 -11.30
N SER A 121 -16.54 -5.19 -11.81
CA SER A 121 -16.88 -4.33 -12.95
C SER A 121 -16.59 -2.84 -12.69
N GLN A 122 -16.71 -2.38 -11.44
CA GLN A 122 -16.37 -1.01 -11.06
C GLN A 122 -14.91 -0.67 -11.38
N LEU A 123 -13.96 -1.56 -11.04
CA LEU A 123 -12.55 -1.38 -11.35
C LEU A 123 -12.28 -1.59 -12.85
N ALA A 124 -12.81 -2.67 -13.42
CA ALA A 124 -12.54 -3.05 -14.80
C ALA A 124 -13.05 -2.02 -15.81
N SER A 125 -14.23 -1.44 -15.60
CA SER A 125 -14.82 -0.47 -16.54
C SER A 125 -13.96 0.80 -16.69
N GLY A 126 -13.47 1.35 -15.57
CA GLY A 126 -12.56 2.50 -15.59
C GLY A 126 -11.26 2.22 -16.33
N VAL A 127 -10.65 1.05 -16.11
CA VAL A 127 -9.44 0.62 -16.83
C VAL A 127 -9.72 0.44 -18.33
N VAL A 128 -10.81 -0.24 -18.68
CA VAL A 128 -11.21 -0.45 -20.08
C VAL A 128 -11.39 0.87 -20.82
N ASP A 129 -12.05 1.85 -20.20
CA ASP A 129 -12.27 3.15 -20.84
C ASP A 129 -10.96 3.93 -21.04
N GLN A 130 -10.04 3.90 -20.07
CA GLN A 130 -8.72 4.50 -20.23
C GLN A 130 -7.91 3.83 -21.34
N LEU A 131 -7.86 2.49 -21.37
CA LEU A 131 -7.16 1.74 -22.42
C LEU A 131 -7.76 2.02 -23.81
N ARG A 132 -9.09 2.18 -23.91
CA ARG A 132 -9.75 2.55 -25.17
C ARG A 132 -9.43 3.96 -25.62
N GLN A 133 -9.38 4.92 -24.69
CA GLN A 133 -9.20 6.33 -25.00
C GLN A 133 -7.74 6.71 -25.23
N PHE A 134 -6.82 6.16 -24.44
CA PHE A 134 -5.42 6.58 -24.39
C PHE A 134 -4.43 5.48 -24.82
N GLY A 135 -4.87 4.22 -24.91
CA GLY A 135 -3.99 3.07 -25.14
C GLY A 135 -3.20 2.61 -23.90
N GLU A 136 -3.29 3.37 -22.80
CA GLU A 136 -2.60 3.13 -21.53
C GLU A 136 -3.47 3.61 -20.36
N THR A 137 -3.16 3.14 -19.15
CA THR A 137 -3.75 3.69 -17.93
C THR A 137 -3.06 4.99 -17.51
N ARG A 138 -3.82 5.85 -16.82
CA ARG A 138 -3.39 7.14 -16.32
C ARG A 138 -3.85 7.27 -14.87
N ARG A 139 -3.03 6.75 -13.97
CA ARG A 139 -3.38 6.68 -12.55
C ARG A 139 -2.96 7.92 -11.80
N GLY A 140 -3.79 8.33 -10.85
CA GLY A 140 -3.37 9.25 -9.81
C GLY A 140 -2.20 8.69 -9.02
N TRP A 141 -1.31 9.59 -8.61
CA TRP A 141 -0.17 9.30 -7.76
C TRP A 141 -0.06 10.37 -6.70
N LEU A 142 -0.02 9.95 -5.44
CA LEU A 142 0.09 10.84 -4.29
C LEU A 142 1.55 11.10 -3.89
N GLY A 143 2.47 10.17 -4.19
CA GLY A 143 3.88 10.29 -3.83
C GLY A 143 4.16 10.08 -2.34
N VAL A 144 3.53 9.09 -1.71
CA VAL A 144 3.73 8.76 -0.28
C VAL A 144 4.05 7.29 -0.08
N ARG A 145 4.82 6.99 0.97
CA ARG A 145 4.95 5.65 1.56
C ARG A 145 3.93 5.52 2.68
N ILE A 146 3.23 4.40 2.73
CA ILE A 146 2.12 4.20 3.68
C ILE A 146 2.27 2.92 4.50
N GLN A 147 1.67 2.90 5.68
CA GLN A 147 1.60 1.77 6.60
C GLN A 147 0.17 1.56 7.13
N PRO A 148 -0.17 0.33 7.54
CA PRO A 148 -1.38 0.08 8.31
C PRO A 148 -1.38 0.86 9.63
N VAL A 149 -2.58 1.30 10.03
CA VAL A 149 -2.83 1.85 11.36
C VAL A 149 -3.25 0.69 12.26
N THR A 150 -2.38 0.26 13.16
CA THR A 150 -2.73 -0.72 14.22
C THR A 150 -3.37 0.00 15.41
N ASP A 151 -3.99 -0.75 16.32
CA ASP A 151 -4.55 -0.18 17.56
C ASP A 151 -3.48 0.55 18.40
N ASP A 152 -2.28 -0.02 18.51
CA ASP A 152 -1.15 0.62 19.20
C ASP A 152 -0.76 1.96 18.56
N ILE A 153 -0.75 2.01 17.22
CA ILE A 153 -0.43 3.23 16.46
C ILE A 153 -1.55 4.26 16.65
N ALA A 154 -2.80 3.84 16.54
CA ALA A 154 -3.97 4.71 16.72
C ALA A 154 -3.99 5.33 18.11
N GLU A 155 -3.83 4.52 19.17
CA GLU A 155 -3.70 4.99 20.55
C GLU A 155 -2.53 5.97 20.67
N SER A 156 -1.39 5.66 20.06
CA SER A 156 -0.21 6.51 20.12
C SER A 156 -0.37 7.86 19.42
N LEU A 157 -1.19 7.90 18.38
CA LEU A 157 -1.51 9.12 17.62
C LEU A 157 -2.73 9.88 18.19
N GLY A 158 -3.33 9.40 19.29
CA GLY A 158 -4.51 10.02 19.90
C GLY A 158 -5.79 9.81 19.09
N MET A 159 -5.85 8.77 18.26
CA MET A 159 -7.02 8.41 17.47
C MET A 159 -7.96 7.52 18.27
N ALA A 160 -9.28 7.74 18.13
CA ALA A 160 -10.28 6.93 18.81
C ALA A 160 -10.41 5.50 18.24
N THR A 161 -10.03 5.31 16.98
CA THR A 161 -10.18 4.05 16.24
C THR A 161 -9.03 3.87 15.26
N ALA A 162 -8.51 2.65 15.15
CA ALA A 162 -7.52 2.30 14.14
C ALA A 162 -8.19 2.20 12.76
N LYS A 163 -7.99 3.22 11.93
CA LYS A 163 -8.49 3.29 10.55
C LYS A 163 -7.59 4.17 9.69
N GLY A 164 -7.71 4.00 8.38
CA GLY A 164 -7.00 4.83 7.40
C GLY A 164 -5.65 4.28 7.00
N ALA A 165 -4.85 5.15 6.37
CA ALA A 165 -3.50 4.87 5.92
C ALA A 165 -2.52 5.85 6.59
N LEU A 166 -1.58 5.33 7.39
CA LEU A 166 -0.52 6.13 7.99
C LEU A 166 0.51 6.47 6.93
N VAL A 167 0.85 7.75 6.78
CA VAL A 167 1.94 8.21 5.93
C VAL A 167 3.26 8.00 6.65
N ALA A 168 4.02 7.01 6.22
CA ALA A 168 5.33 6.69 6.76
C ALA A 168 6.42 7.64 6.23
N GLY A 169 6.22 8.19 5.03
CA GLY A 169 7.12 9.16 4.43
C GLY A 169 6.58 9.72 3.12
N VAL A 170 7.18 10.82 2.67
CA VAL A 170 6.88 11.45 1.37
C VAL A 170 7.99 11.08 0.39
N ILE A 171 7.62 10.80 -0.86
CA ILE A 171 8.58 10.53 -1.93
C ILE A 171 9.08 11.89 -2.45
N LYS A 172 10.40 12.09 -2.40
CA LYS A 172 11.07 13.29 -2.89
C LYS A 172 10.73 13.54 -4.37
N GLY A 173 10.43 14.80 -4.71
CA GLY A 173 9.95 15.18 -6.04
C GLY A 173 8.52 14.73 -6.37
N GLY A 174 7.83 14.09 -5.41
CA GLY A 174 6.45 13.66 -5.55
C GLY A 174 5.44 14.81 -5.37
N PRO A 175 4.15 14.57 -5.65
CA PRO A 175 3.12 15.63 -5.70
C PRO A 175 2.85 16.33 -4.38
N VAL A 176 3.16 15.67 -3.25
CA VAL A 176 3.00 16.23 -1.90
C VAL A 176 4.33 16.58 -1.24
N ASP A 177 5.44 16.57 -1.97
CA ASP A 177 6.77 17.04 -1.52
C ASP A 177 6.85 18.58 -1.40
N ASN A 178 5.72 19.21 -1.15
CA ASN A 178 5.58 20.62 -0.81
C ASN A 178 5.14 20.80 0.67
N GLY A 179 5.07 19.70 1.42
CA GLY A 179 4.71 19.68 2.85
C GLY A 179 3.21 19.69 3.14
N THR A 180 2.35 19.57 2.12
CA THR A 180 0.88 19.50 2.31
C THR A 180 0.49 18.27 3.12
N ILE A 181 1.07 17.11 2.77
CA ILE A 181 1.01 15.87 3.53
C ILE A 181 2.41 15.60 4.09
N GLN A 182 2.48 15.11 5.33
CA GLN A 182 3.72 14.91 6.07
C GLN A 182 3.78 13.49 6.65
N ALA A 183 4.98 13.02 6.97
CA ALA A 183 5.14 11.79 7.73
C ALA A 183 4.40 11.91 9.08
N GLY A 184 3.71 10.83 9.48
CA GLY A 184 2.87 10.81 10.68
C GLY A 184 1.42 11.26 10.46
N ASP A 185 1.05 11.76 9.28
CA ASP A 185 -0.36 11.97 8.93
C ASP A 185 -1.07 10.64 8.75
N VAL A 186 -2.34 10.56 9.18
CA VAL A 186 -3.21 9.44 8.85
C VAL A 186 -4.30 9.91 7.90
N ILE A 187 -4.32 9.39 6.68
CA ILE A 187 -5.35 9.71 5.69
C ILE A 187 -6.57 8.83 5.97
N ILE A 188 -7.71 9.47 6.27
CA ILE A 188 -8.96 8.79 6.63
C ILE A 188 -10.08 9.01 5.60
N LYS A 189 -9.94 9.98 4.69
CA LYS A 189 -10.83 10.19 3.54
C LYS A 189 -10.06 10.82 2.39
N PHE A 190 -10.32 10.37 1.16
CA PHE A 190 -9.70 10.87 -0.04
C PHE A 190 -10.75 11.08 -1.14
N ASP A 191 -10.88 12.32 -1.63
CA ASP A 191 -11.85 12.72 -2.66
C ASP A 191 -13.29 12.22 -2.38
N GLY A 192 -13.72 12.38 -1.12
CA GLY A 192 -15.05 11.96 -0.66
C GLY A 192 -15.19 10.46 -0.34
N LYS A 193 -14.21 9.61 -0.65
CA LYS A 193 -14.20 8.18 -0.33
C LYS A 193 -13.51 7.92 1.01
N ASP A 194 -14.17 7.21 1.91
CA ASP A 194 -13.60 6.82 3.21
C ASP A 194 -12.44 5.82 3.02
N ILE A 195 -11.38 6.00 3.81
CA ILE A 195 -10.24 5.09 3.89
C ILE A 195 -10.36 4.35 5.21
N HIS A 196 -10.83 3.11 5.17
CA HIS A 196 -11.01 2.27 6.35
C HIS A 196 -9.70 1.57 6.71
N GLU A 197 -8.97 1.09 5.70
CA GLU A 197 -7.69 0.42 5.85
C GLU A 197 -6.66 0.96 4.86
N MET A 198 -5.38 0.65 5.11
CA MET A 198 -4.25 1.16 4.32
C MET A 198 -4.41 0.91 2.81
N ARG A 199 -4.99 -0.24 2.44
CA ARG A 199 -5.15 -0.67 1.05
C ARG A 199 -6.24 0.07 0.27
N ASP A 200 -7.13 0.77 0.98
CA ASP A 200 -8.14 1.60 0.32
C ASP A 200 -7.48 2.77 -0.40
N LEU A 201 -6.46 3.38 0.21
CA LEU A 201 -5.85 4.59 -0.30
C LEU A 201 -5.20 4.41 -1.69
N PRO A 202 -4.35 3.41 -1.95
CA PRO A 202 -3.79 3.18 -3.29
C PRO A 202 -4.86 3.03 -4.38
N ARG A 203 -5.95 2.31 -4.10
CA ARG A 203 -7.07 2.09 -5.03
C ARG A 203 -7.77 3.40 -5.34
N VAL A 204 -8.16 4.12 -4.29
CA VAL A 204 -8.85 5.41 -4.40
C VAL A 204 -8.01 6.44 -5.15
N VAL A 205 -6.71 6.54 -4.84
CA VAL A 205 -5.77 7.44 -5.50
C VAL A 205 -5.61 7.08 -6.98
N ALA A 206 -5.46 5.78 -7.31
CA ALA A 206 -5.27 5.34 -8.69
C ALA A 206 -6.48 5.62 -9.58
N GLU A 207 -7.70 5.55 -9.03
CA GLU A 207 -8.95 5.87 -9.73
C GLU A 207 -9.24 7.38 -9.83
N SER A 208 -8.52 8.20 -9.06
CA SER A 208 -8.77 9.64 -8.98
C SER A 208 -8.18 10.40 -10.18
N PRO A 209 -8.80 11.51 -10.61
CA PRO A 209 -8.33 12.28 -11.76
C PRO A 209 -6.96 12.91 -11.51
N VAL A 210 -6.03 12.70 -12.44
CA VAL A 210 -4.70 13.32 -12.45
C VAL A 210 -4.82 14.83 -12.72
N GLY A 211 -4.01 15.64 -12.04
CA GLY A 211 -3.90 17.08 -12.28
C GLY A 211 -5.05 17.94 -11.72
N LYS A 212 -6.06 17.32 -11.10
CA LYS A 212 -7.12 18.03 -10.37
C LYS A 212 -6.80 18.07 -8.88
N ALA A 213 -7.05 19.21 -8.25
CA ALA A 213 -7.01 19.31 -6.79
C ALA A 213 -8.20 18.55 -6.18
N VAL A 214 -7.90 17.64 -5.24
CA VAL A 214 -8.87 16.84 -4.49
C VAL A 214 -8.73 17.10 -2.99
N ASP A 215 -9.84 16.96 -2.26
CA ASP A 215 -9.86 17.11 -0.81
C ASP A 215 -9.43 15.81 -0.11
N VAL A 216 -8.52 15.94 0.85
CA VAL A 216 -8.00 14.83 1.65
C VAL A 216 -8.19 15.16 3.12
N LEU A 217 -8.93 14.32 3.85
CA LEU A 217 -9.07 14.43 5.30
C LEU A 217 -7.96 13.62 5.96
N ILE A 218 -7.13 14.32 6.74
CA ILE A 218 -6.02 13.73 7.48
C ILE A 218 -6.21 13.94 8.98
N VAL A 219 -5.65 13.03 9.78
CA VAL A 219 -5.40 13.23 11.20
C VAL A 219 -3.92 13.55 11.36
N ARG A 220 -3.60 14.71 11.93
CA ARG A 220 -2.22 15.12 12.24
C ARG A 220 -2.17 15.54 13.70
N LYS A 221 -1.29 14.90 14.48
CA LYS A 221 -1.15 15.17 15.93
C LYS A 221 -2.50 15.09 16.67
N GLY A 222 -3.31 14.08 16.34
CA GLY A 222 -4.63 13.84 16.94
C GLY A 222 -5.76 14.75 16.45
N VAL A 223 -5.50 15.69 15.52
CA VAL A 223 -6.51 16.64 15.02
C VAL A 223 -6.85 16.34 13.57
N GLU A 224 -8.15 16.25 13.27
CA GLU A 224 -8.65 16.15 11.90
C GLU A 224 -8.52 17.49 11.16
N GLN A 225 -7.98 17.46 9.95
CA GLN A 225 -7.91 18.62 9.07
C GLN A 225 -8.04 18.21 7.60
N THR A 226 -8.61 19.09 6.78
CA THR A 226 -8.74 18.86 5.34
C THR A 226 -7.65 19.63 4.59
N VAL A 227 -6.89 18.93 3.75
CA VAL A 227 -5.88 19.50 2.88
C VAL A 227 -6.25 19.27 1.41
N LYS A 228 -5.83 20.17 0.53
CA LYS A 228 -6.03 20.03 -0.92
C LYS A 228 -4.76 19.51 -1.57
N VAL A 229 -4.87 18.41 -2.30
CA VAL A 229 -3.74 17.80 -3.01
C VAL A 229 -4.02 17.73 -4.50
N THR A 230 -3.02 18.05 -5.31
CA THR A 230 -3.07 17.79 -6.76
C THR A 230 -2.29 16.52 -7.05
N LEU A 231 -2.95 15.53 -7.63
CA LEU A 231 -2.32 14.25 -7.95
C LEU A 231 -1.41 14.37 -9.16
N GLY A 232 -0.23 13.75 -9.07
CA GLY A 232 0.62 13.46 -10.21
C GLY A 232 0.14 12.22 -10.95
N ARG A 233 0.88 11.83 -11.98
CA ARG A 233 0.64 10.59 -12.73
C ARG A 233 1.60 9.50 -12.27
N LEU A 234 1.09 8.32 -11.95
CA LEU A 234 1.92 7.21 -11.43
C LEU A 234 2.96 6.77 -12.45
N GLU A 235 2.58 6.67 -13.72
CA GLU A 235 3.48 6.20 -14.79
C GLU A 235 4.64 7.18 -15.06
N ASP A 236 4.52 8.44 -14.62
CA ASP A 236 5.59 9.43 -14.64
C ASP A 236 6.45 9.34 -13.36
N GLY A 237 5.83 9.05 -12.20
CA GLY A 237 6.50 8.80 -10.93
C GLY A 237 7.38 7.54 -10.92
N GLU A 238 6.98 6.47 -11.60
CA GLU A 238 7.77 5.24 -11.71
C GLU A 238 9.12 5.47 -12.42
N LYS A 239 9.20 6.45 -13.33
CA LYS A 239 10.46 6.84 -14.00
C LYS A 239 11.39 7.63 -13.09
N LEU A 240 10.85 8.37 -12.12
CA LEU A 240 11.61 9.11 -11.12
C LEU A 240 12.25 8.17 -10.10
N ALA A 241 11.54 7.11 -9.69
CA ALA A 241 12.03 6.12 -8.73
C ALA A 241 13.10 5.17 -9.30
N SER A 242 13.17 4.99 -10.63
CA SER A 242 14.19 4.17 -11.29
C SER A 242 15.53 4.89 -11.58
N GLY A 243 15.66 6.15 -11.16
CA GLY A 243 16.81 7.01 -11.49
C GLY A 243 17.92 7.10 -10.42
N GLU A 244 17.76 6.45 -9.26
CA GLU A 244 18.70 6.55 -8.14
C GLU A 244 19.33 5.19 -7.81
N ASP A 245 20.16 4.69 -8.72
CA ASP A 245 21.15 3.64 -8.41
C ASP A 245 22.53 4.12 -8.88
N GLY A 246 23.29 4.67 -7.94
CA GLY A 246 24.61 5.27 -8.17
C GLY A 246 25.61 4.94 -7.07
N SER A 247 26.27 3.79 -7.23
CA SER A 247 27.71 3.52 -6.96
C SER A 247 28.39 4.16 -5.73
N ASN A 248 28.98 3.36 -4.84
CA ASN A 248 30.35 2.83 -5.01
C ASN A 248 30.84 2.09 -3.74
N THR A 249 31.39 0.91 -3.97
CA THR A 249 32.23 0.14 -3.05
C THR A 249 33.67 0.62 -3.15
N ASP A 250 34.36 0.81 -2.01
CA ASP A 250 35.79 0.52 -1.90
C ASP A 250 36.21 0.25 -0.44
N GLN A 251 37.02 -0.80 -0.27
CA GLN A 251 37.64 -1.28 0.96
C GLN A 251 38.99 -0.57 1.20
N ASP A 252 39.37 -0.27 2.45
CA ASP A 252 40.50 -0.92 3.16
C ASP A 252 40.78 -0.29 4.56
N LYS A 253 41.18 -1.18 5.48
CA LYS A 253 41.91 -1.06 6.77
C LYS A 253 41.56 -0.03 7.86
N GLY A 254 41.51 -0.55 9.09
CA GLY A 254 41.12 0.16 10.31
C GLY A 254 42.24 0.49 11.28
N ASP A 255 41.86 1.04 12.43
CA ASP A 255 42.35 0.66 13.76
C ASP A 255 41.48 1.32 14.85
N LYS A 256 41.55 0.80 16.08
CA LYS A 256 40.65 1.04 17.22
C LYS A 256 40.75 2.44 17.87
N ALA A 257 39.59 3.01 18.29
CA ALA A 257 39.30 3.83 19.51
C ALA A 257 38.10 4.79 19.27
N PRO A 258 37.45 5.45 20.26
CA PRO A 258 37.07 5.13 21.65
C PRO A 258 35.52 5.20 21.88
N ALA A 259 35.05 5.07 23.13
CA ALA A 259 33.64 4.87 23.50
C ALA A 259 32.67 6.03 23.16
N VAL A 260 31.61 5.71 22.41
CA VAL A 260 30.43 6.55 22.13
C VAL A 260 29.53 6.63 23.37
N SER A 261 28.92 7.79 23.61
CA SER A 261 27.86 8.01 24.61
C SER A 261 26.64 7.13 24.30
N THR A 262 26.61 5.92 24.86
CA THR A 262 25.48 5.00 24.72
C THR A 262 24.48 5.16 25.85
N ALA A 263 23.20 5.14 25.52
CA ALA A 263 22.10 5.03 26.47
C ALA A 263 21.27 3.79 26.16
N SER A 264 20.86 3.04 27.19
CA SER A 264 19.99 1.87 27.00
C SER A 264 18.55 2.25 27.31
N VAL A 265 17.63 1.97 26.39
CA VAL A 265 16.22 2.35 26.51
C VAL A 265 15.32 1.36 25.76
N LEU A 266 14.29 0.85 26.44
CA LEU A 266 13.34 -0.13 25.88
C LEU A 266 14.02 -1.34 25.19
N GLY A 267 15.18 -1.75 25.69
CA GLY A 267 15.99 -2.85 25.15
C GLY A 267 16.85 -2.52 23.93
N MET A 268 16.90 -1.26 23.51
CA MET A 268 17.84 -0.74 22.52
C MET A 268 19.02 -0.07 23.23
N THR A 269 20.20 -0.13 22.61
CA THR A 269 21.32 0.75 22.93
C THR A 269 21.41 1.82 21.85
N VAL A 270 21.13 3.07 22.20
CA VAL A 270 21.15 4.21 21.28
C VAL A 270 22.45 5.00 21.44
N GLY A 271 22.94 5.56 20.34
CA GLY A 271 24.15 6.37 20.31
C GLY A 271 24.04 7.52 19.31
N GLU A 272 25.00 8.42 19.35
CA GLU A 272 25.07 9.55 18.41
C GLU A 272 25.37 9.07 16.98
N LEU A 273 24.70 9.67 15.99
CA LEU A 273 24.98 9.42 14.58
C LEU A 273 26.12 10.35 14.10
N ASN A 274 27.35 9.88 14.28
CA ASN A 274 28.59 10.52 13.85
C ASN A 274 29.24 9.78 12.65
N ASP A 275 30.37 10.29 12.14
CA ASP A 275 31.06 9.71 10.97
C ASP A 275 31.45 8.24 11.16
N GLU A 276 31.82 7.85 12.39
CA GLU A 276 32.23 6.48 12.71
C GLU A 276 31.05 5.52 12.67
N THR A 277 29.97 5.85 13.39
CA THR A 277 28.76 5.03 13.43
C THR A 277 28.06 4.98 12.06
N ARG A 278 28.05 6.09 11.31
CA ARG A 278 27.55 6.15 9.94
C ARG A 278 28.30 5.18 9.02
N LYS A 279 29.63 5.16 9.08
CA LYS A 279 30.46 4.19 8.33
C LYS A 279 30.23 2.76 8.79
N LYS A 280 30.20 2.51 10.10
CA LYS A 280 30.02 1.17 10.68
C LYS A 280 28.73 0.50 10.22
N PHE A 281 27.64 1.27 10.16
CA PHE A 281 26.33 0.75 9.79
C PHE A 281 25.94 1.02 8.33
N SER A 282 26.83 1.64 7.54
CA SER A 282 26.60 2.03 6.15
C SER A 282 25.34 2.89 5.98
N ILE A 283 25.19 3.91 6.82
CA ILE A 283 24.01 4.79 6.83
C ILE A 283 24.21 5.93 5.82
N ALA A 284 23.21 6.15 4.95
CA ALA A 284 23.21 7.19 3.92
C ALA A 284 23.36 8.60 4.52
N ALA A 285 24.02 9.52 3.81
CA ALA A 285 24.45 10.82 4.33
C ALA A 285 23.31 11.76 4.72
N ASP A 286 22.15 11.60 4.10
CA ASP A 286 20.93 12.38 4.32
C ASP A 286 20.11 11.89 5.52
N VAL A 287 20.48 10.77 6.14
CA VAL A 287 19.84 10.29 7.37
C VAL A 287 20.39 11.04 8.59
N SER A 288 19.48 11.59 9.38
CA SER A 288 19.74 12.30 10.63
C SER A 288 18.91 11.73 11.78
N GLY A 289 19.46 11.70 12.99
CA GLY A 289 18.78 11.25 14.20
C GLY A 289 19.73 10.50 15.12
N VAL A 290 19.19 9.56 15.91
CA VAL A 290 19.94 8.80 16.90
C VAL A 290 20.08 7.35 16.44
N VAL A 291 21.30 6.85 16.30
CA VAL A 291 21.54 5.50 15.77
C VAL A 291 21.32 4.43 16.83
N ILE A 292 20.68 3.33 16.45
CA ILE A 292 20.54 2.14 17.28
C ILE A 292 21.79 1.29 17.06
N THR A 293 22.62 1.19 18.10
CA THR A 293 23.91 0.49 18.05
C THR A 293 23.82 -0.98 18.41
N ASP A 294 22.83 -1.36 19.22
CA ASP A 294 22.58 -2.73 19.64
C ASP A 294 21.11 -2.90 20.04
N VAL A 295 20.58 -4.12 19.94
CA VAL A 295 19.22 -4.48 20.35
C VAL A 295 19.28 -5.79 21.14
N SER A 296 18.78 -5.77 22.37
CA SER A 296 18.70 -6.96 23.22
C SER A 296 17.70 -7.97 22.65
N LYS A 297 18.10 -9.24 22.53
CA LYS A 297 17.30 -10.29 21.86
C LYS A 297 15.92 -10.52 22.48
N ASP A 298 15.78 -10.37 23.79
CA ASP A 298 14.54 -10.63 24.54
C ASP A 298 13.86 -9.31 24.94
N SER A 299 13.85 -8.33 24.05
CA SER A 299 13.29 -7.00 24.32
C SER A 299 12.08 -6.64 23.46
N ALA A 300 11.27 -5.71 23.95
CA ALA A 300 10.16 -5.13 23.21
C ALA A 300 10.60 -4.52 21.86
N ALA A 301 11.83 -4.02 21.77
CA ALA A 301 12.40 -3.54 20.51
C ALA A 301 12.69 -4.69 19.52
N ALA A 302 13.24 -5.81 19.99
CA ALA A 302 13.50 -6.99 19.16
C ALA A 302 12.20 -7.63 18.65
N GLU A 303 11.17 -7.73 19.49
CA GLU A 303 9.84 -8.23 19.13
C GLU A 303 9.19 -7.43 17.99
N ARG A 304 9.50 -6.14 17.91
CA ARG A 304 9.03 -5.23 16.85
C ARG A 304 9.94 -5.18 15.63
N GLY A 305 10.95 -6.05 15.57
CA GLY A 305 11.86 -6.18 14.44
C GLY A 305 12.79 -4.99 14.26
N ILE A 306 13.12 -4.28 15.33
CA ILE A 306 14.11 -3.21 15.30
C ILE A 306 15.50 -3.82 15.19
N GLN A 307 16.35 -3.25 14.33
CA GLN A 307 17.68 -3.77 14.03
C GLN A 307 18.78 -2.74 14.32
N PRO A 308 19.98 -3.19 14.72
CA PRO A 308 21.15 -2.32 14.77
C PRO A 308 21.45 -1.68 13.41
N GLY A 309 21.75 -0.38 13.45
CA GLY A 309 21.98 0.46 12.28
C GLY A 309 20.75 1.17 11.74
N GLU A 310 19.55 0.93 12.29
CA GLU A 310 18.42 1.85 12.12
C GLU A 310 18.64 3.13 12.94
N VAL A 311 18.02 4.22 12.50
CA VAL A 311 18.14 5.54 13.13
C VAL A 311 16.78 6.02 13.62
N ILE A 312 16.66 6.34 14.91
CA ILE A 312 15.47 6.96 15.47
C ILE A 312 15.46 8.43 15.05
N THR A 313 14.44 8.83 14.30
CA THR A 313 14.30 10.21 13.78
C THR A 313 13.28 11.00 14.58
N GLU A 314 12.21 10.36 15.05
CA GLU A 314 11.18 10.97 15.90
C GLU A 314 10.68 10.02 16.98
N ILE A 315 10.19 10.59 18.08
CA ILE A 315 9.41 9.87 19.10
C ILE A 315 8.15 10.67 19.42
N ALA A 316 7.00 10.04 19.23
CA ALA A 316 5.68 10.65 19.35
C ALA A 316 5.56 11.95 18.52
N GLN A 317 5.94 11.88 17.24
CA GLN A 317 5.86 12.97 16.26
C GLN A 317 6.69 14.22 16.62
N GLU A 318 7.76 14.04 17.39
CA GLU A 318 8.75 15.07 17.69
C GLU A 318 10.16 14.55 17.38
N SER A 319 10.94 15.38 16.69
CA SER A 319 12.28 15.04 16.24
C SER A 319 13.25 14.82 17.39
N VAL A 320 14.12 13.83 17.25
CA VAL A 320 15.21 13.55 18.18
C VAL A 320 16.54 13.64 17.44
N ALA A 321 17.53 14.27 18.06
CA ALA A 321 18.86 14.44 17.49
C ALA A 321 19.96 13.81 18.36
N THR A 322 19.70 13.68 19.66
CA THR A 322 20.67 13.17 20.63
C THR A 322 20.11 11.98 21.42
N PRO A 323 20.97 11.08 21.94
CA PRO A 323 20.54 10.04 22.88
C PRO A 323 19.78 10.59 24.09
N LYS A 324 20.11 11.80 24.53
CA LYS A 324 19.40 12.49 25.62
C LYS A 324 17.97 12.83 25.23
N ASP A 325 17.72 13.31 24.02
CA ASP A 325 16.36 13.60 23.53
C ASP A 325 15.49 12.34 23.56
N VAL A 326 16.06 11.20 23.17
CA VAL A 326 15.37 9.89 23.20
C VAL A 326 14.97 9.53 24.64
N MET A 327 15.90 9.65 25.59
CA MET A 327 15.64 9.35 27.00
C MET A 327 14.59 10.29 27.61
N ASP A 328 14.75 11.60 27.39
CA ASP A 328 13.85 12.63 27.93
C ASP A 328 12.43 12.44 27.36
N ARG A 329 12.32 12.12 26.07
CA ARG A 329 11.02 11.91 25.41
C ARG A 329 10.32 10.64 25.88
N ILE A 330 11.05 9.55 26.05
CA ILE A 330 10.51 8.30 26.61
C ILE A 330 10.08 8.51 28.07
N GLY A 331 10.89 9.24 28.85
CA GLY A 331 10.54 9.62 30.23
C GLY A 331 9.24 10.42 30.29
N ALA A 332 9.09 11.44 29.46
CA ALA A 332 7.88 12.26 29.38
C ALA A 332 6.63 11.43 29.02
N LEU A 333 6.75 10.48 28.09
CA LEU A 333 5.64 9.59 27.74
C LEU A 333 5.23 8.70 28.92
N LYS A 334 6.19 8.20 29.72
CA LYS A 334 5.90 7.44 30.95
C LYS A 334 5.20 8.29 32.01
N GLU A 335 5.63 9.53 32.21
CA GLU A 335 4.99 10.47 33.14
C GLU A 335 3.55 10.81 32.72
N GLN A 336 3.27 10.83 31.42
CA GLN A 336 1.92 10.97 30.86
C GLN A 336 1.07 9.70 30.97
N GLY A 337 1.60 8.61 31.53
CA GLY A 337 0.91 7.33 31.67
C GLY A 337 0.71 6.59 30.34
N ARG A 338 1.49 6.93 29.31
CA ARG A 338 1.42 6.27 28.00
C ARG A 338 2.02 4.87 28.11
N LYS A 339 1.33 3.88 27.55
CA LYS A 339 1.79 2.47 27.53
C LYS A 339 2.74 2.16 26.38
N ASN A 340 2.73 3.01 25.33
CA ASN A 340 3.45 2.78 24.09
C ASN A 340 4.20 4.06 23.69
N ALA A 341 5.43 3.89 23.22
CA ALA A 341 6.18 4.91 22.48
C ALA A 341 6.07 4.63 20.98
N LEU A 342 5.61 5.61 20.22
CA LEU A 342 5.63 5.57 18.75
C LEU A 342 6.94 6.19 18.26
N LEU A 343 7.81 5.36 17.69
CA LEU A 343 9.07 5.79 17.10
C LEU A 343 8.92 5.88 15.59
N MET A 344 9.53 6.90 14.98
CA MET A 344 9.84 6.90 13.55
C MET A 344 11.29 6.46 13.38
N LEU A 345 11.50 5.41 12.61
CA LEU A 345 12.81 4.83 12.32
C LEU A 345 13.14 5.05 10.85
N ALA A 346 14.38 5.46 10.57
CA ALA A 346 14.97 5.44 9.25
C ALA A 346 15.84 4.17 9.08
N SER A 347 15.70 3.50 7.95
CA SER A 347 16.63 2.46 7.52
C SER A 347 18.01 3.07 7.19
N LYS A 348 18.99 2.20 6.94
CA LYS A 348 20.33 2.61 6.47
C LYS A 348 20.29 3.42 5.17
N THR A 349 19.26 3.23 4.35
CA THR A 349 19.03 3.93 3.08
C THR A 349 18.04 5.09 3.19
N GLY A 350 17.60 5.43 4.41
CA GLY A 350 16.70 6.56 4.67
C GLY A 350 15.21 6.26 4.53
N GLU A 351 14.82 5.00 4.32
CA GLU A 351 13.41 4.64 4.30
C GLU A 351 12.80 4.75 5.69
N LEU A 352 11.73 5.53 5.82
CA LEU A 352 11.04 5.78 7.08
C LEU A 352 9.95 4.73 7.35
N ARG A 353 9.86 4.30 8.61
CA ARG A 353 8.75 3.48 9.12
C ARG A 353 8.42 3.84 10.56
N PHE A 354 7.15 3.73 10.92
CA PHE A 354 6.69 3.85 12.29
C PHE A 354 6.71 2.49 13.01
N VAL A 355 7.15 2.49 14.26
CA VAL A 355 7.16 1.33 15.16
C VAL A 355 6.68 1.75 16.55
N THR A 356 5.70 1.01 17.08
CA THR A 356 5.26 1.18 18.47
C THR A 356 5.99 0.21 19.38
N ILE A 357 6.65 0.71 20.42
CA ILE A 357 7.32 -0.10 21.44
C ILE A 357 6.56 0.06 22.75
N ARG A 358 6.23 -1.06 23.41
CA ARG A 358 5.62 -1.04 24.73
C ARG A 358 6.60 -0.49 25.76
N MET A 359 6.13 0.43 26.58
CA MET A 359 6.84 0.99 27.71
C MET A 359 6.25 0.39 28.98
N ASP A 360 7.04 -0.45 29.66
CA ASP A 360 6.64 -1.09 30.91
C ASP A 360 6.30 -0.09 32.02
#